data_AF-A0A1H9J6W1-F1
#
_entry.id   AF-A0A1H9J6W1-F1
#
_cell.length_a   1.000
_cell.length_b   1.000
_cell.length_c   1.000
_cell.angle_alpha   90.00
_cell.angle_beta   90.00
_cell.angle_gamma   90.00
#
_symmetry.space_group_name_H-M   'P 1'
#
loop_
_entity.id
_entity.type
_entity.pdbx_description
1 polymer ?
#
loop_
_entity_poly.entity_id
_entity_poly.type
_entity_poly.pdbx_seq_one_letter_code
_entity_poly.pdbx_strand_id
1 'polypeptide(L)'
;MSDFSAMADMSPSALPTQLPQSTHYLRAVTDLAHRRTVVAHEAIYAESGIKLVEKGMRIDGRIYDRLVQHTLREPVDSHLVAEDAVDHTVLTAVARELIPNHALLKLLVQDMGAQFDQFWPTLAQIPLPGPIMFKLTLMRDECPQLFTHSVQMALVAWFLGVRNGLDDADNVALVAAALLHDVGVLHLDPAWRDRQQQIVGAQRKHLVAHPIIGMLMVRSTEAYPAAVATAVLEHHERMDGSGYPRAIAAAEISPMGQILLLAEVVTAFFDKYTHDSPGLHLATVLRLNHRKFPPDLCRHMIALVRQALPPEGALALLGAKASHYVQAISVAFARWEQLSNALEIVPGSALAFIQERLQGLSKNLSEAGIHPECASQLLELVEDDAQAKAELSFLGREALWQLQTIVHCCLRRWPEVTQRQQPADRFLADWCDWLLAQQQHRRKER
;
A
#
# COMPACT_ATOMS: atom_id res chain seq x y z
N MET A 1 -21.83 4.76 -17.07
CA MET A 1 -21.27 4.29 -15.79
C MET A 1 -19.76 4.26 -15.94
N SER A 2 -19.06 5.12 -15.21
CA SER A 2 -17.59 5.24 -15.28
C SER A 2 -16.95 4.11 -14.50
N ASP A 3 -16.72 2.98 -15.17
CA ASP A 3 -15.82 1.94 -14.68
C ASP A 3 -14.38 2.41 -14.92
N PHE A 4 -13.72 2.85 -13.85
CA PHE A 4 -12.33 3.30 -13.91
C PHE A 4 -11.33 2.15 -14.09
N SER A 5 -11.77 0.89 -14.10
CA SER A 5 -10.91 -0.26 -14.37
C SER A 5 -10.18 -0.16 -15.70
N ALA A 6 -10.79 0.50 -16.70
CA ALA A 6 -10.19 0.72 -18.02
C ALA A 6 -8.98 1.68 -17.97
N MET A 7 -8.94 2.60 -17.00
CA MET A 7 -7.84 3.59 -16.89
C MET A 7 -6.50 2.94 -16.55
N ALA A 8 -6.52 1.77 -15.89
CA ALA A 8 -5.33 0.99 -15.59
C ALA A 8 -4.59 0.52 -16.86
N ASP A 9 -5.32 0.38 -17.97
CA ASP A 9 -4.78 -0.13 -19.25
C ASP A 9 -4.49 1.04 -20.25
N MET A 10 -4.68 2.31 -19.86
CA MET A 10 -4.51 3.48 -20.73
C MET A 10 -3.10 4.06 -20.69
N SER A 11 -2.58 4.49 -21.84
CA SER A 11 -1.35 5.29 -21.91
C SER A 11 -1.54 6.66 -21.22
N PRO A 12 -0.49 7.27 -20.64
CA PRO A 12 -0.60 8.58 -19.96
C PRO A 12 -1.22 9.69 -20.81
N SER A 13 -0.98 9.69 -22.12
CA SER A 13 -1.55 10.66 -23.08
C SER A 13 -3.02 10.42 -23.41
N ALA A 14 -3.56 9.24 -23.11
CA ALA A 14 -4.97 8.89 -23.34
C ALA A 14 -5.84 9.17 -22.11
N LEU A 15 -5.24 9.41 -20.93
CA LEU A 15 -5.99 9.71 -19.71
C LEU A 15 -6.75 11.03 -19.84
N PRO A 16 -8.00 11.10 -19.35
CA PRO A 16 -8.81 12.30 -19.46
C PRO A 16 -8.21 13.45 -18.64
N THR A 17 -8.40 14.68 -19.12
CA THR A 17 -7.96 15.89 -18.42
C THR A 17 -8.74 16.12 -17.13
N GLN A 18 -10.03 15.74 -17.10
CA GLN A 18 -10.90 15.78 -15.94
C GLN A 18 -11.49 14.39 -15.65
N LEU A 19 -11.51 14.02 -14.37
CA LEU A 19 -12.14 12.77 -13.93
C LEU A 19 -13.67 12.90 -13.96
N PRO A 20 -14.39 12.04 -14.71
CA PRO A 20 -15.84 11.94 -14.54
C PRO A 20 -16.14 11.48 -13.10
N GLN A 21 -17.23 11.92 -12.48
CA GLN A 21 -17.53 11.50 -11.11
C GLN A 21 -18.06 10.06 -11.09
N SER A 22 -17.58 9.21 -10.18
CA SER A 22 -18.19 7.89 -10.00
C SER A 22 -19.41 7.99 -9.10
N THR A 23 -20.34 7.06 -9.32
CA THR A 23 -21.49 6.84 -8.43
C THR A 23 -21.03 6.56 -6.99
N HIS A 24 -19.88 5.90 -6.80
CA HIS A 24 -19.33 5.65 -5.46
C HIS A 24 -18.91 6.95 -4.75
N TYR A 25 -18.23 7.86 -5.44
CA TYR A 25 -17.84 9.14 -4.87
C TYR A 25 -19.06 10.00 -4.50
N LEU A 26 -20.03 10.11 -5.42
CA LEU A 26 -21.27 10.86 -5.18
C LEU A 26 -22.06 10.26 -4.02
N ARG A 27 -22.09 8.93 -3.88
CA ARG A 27 -22.74 8.25 -2.77
C ARG A 27 -22.06 8.59 -1.44
N ALA A 28 -20.73 8.54 -1.39
CA ALA A 28 -19.98 8.93 -0.20
C ALA A 28 -20.26 10.39 0.20
N VAL A 29 -20.34 11.32 -0.77
CA VAL A 29 -20.73 12.73 -0.52
C VAL A 29 -22.11 12.83 0.14
N THR A 30 -23.05 11.99 -0.27
CA THR A 30 -24.41 11.97 0.27
C THR A 30 -24.46 11.37 1.67
N ASP A 31 -23.69 10.31 1.90
CA ASP A 31 -23.54 9.70 3.22
C ASP A 31 -22.93 10.71 4.21
N LEU A 32 -21.92 11.48 3.78
CA LEU A 32 -21.38 12.60 4.55
C LEU A 32 -22.45 13.66 4.85
N ALA A 33 -23.26 14.05 3.88
CA ALA A 33 -24.31 15.07 4.04
C ALA A 33 -25.44 14.65 5.00
N HIS A 34 -25.61 13.35 5.26
CA HIS A 34 -26.48 12.84 6.32
C HIS A 34 -25.89 13.03 7.71
N ARG A 35 -24.56 12.98 7.85
CA ARG A 35 -23.85 13.10 9.13
C ARG A 35 -23.47 14.54 9.47
N ARG A 36 -23.17 15.35 8.46
CA ARG A 36 -22.71 16.73 8.60
C ARG A 36 -23.46 17.67 7.67
N THR A 37 -23.48 18.94 8.03
CA THR A 37 -24.01 19.97 7.15
C THR A 37 -23.07 20.16 5.96
N VAL A 38 -23.54 19.83 4.76
CA VAL A 38 -22.84 20.09 3.50
C VAL A 38 -23.65 21.09 2.70
N VAL A 39 -23.04 22.20 2.27
CA VAL A 39 -23.69 23.28 1.54
C VAL A 39 -22.98 23.54 0.21
N ALA A 40 -23.76 23.90 -0.81
CA ALA A 40 -23.21 24.43 -2.05
C ALA A 40 -22.80 25.90 -1.85
N HIS A 41 -21.52 26.23 -1.91
CA HIS A 41 -21.08 27.63 -1.75
C HIS A 41 -21.30 28.46 -3.03
N GLU A 42 -21.55 27.79 -4.15
CA GLU A 42 -21.97 28.35 -5.45
C GLU A 42 -23.06 27.48 -6.09
N ALA A 43 -23.70 27.98 -7.14
CA ALA A 43 -24.70 27.21 -7.87
C ALA A 43 -24.04 26.12 -8.72
N ILE A 44 -24.65 24.93 -8.75
CA ILE A 44 -24.13 23.77 -9.50
C ILE A 44 -24.94 23.63 -10.79
N TYR A 45 -24.23 23.46 -11.91
CA TYR A 45 -24.83 23.39 -13.25
C TYR A 45 -24.50 22.06 -13.93
N ALA A 46 -25.47 21.53 -14.67
CA ALA A 46 -25.23 20.50 -15.67
C ALA A 46 -24.40 21.06 -16.84
N GLU A 47 -23.74 20.18 -17.58
CA GLU A 47 -23.05 20.51 -18.83
C GLU A 47 -24.01 21.17 -19.85
N SER A 48 -25.28 20.76 -19.85
CA SER A 48 -26.35 21.38 -20.65
C SER A 48 -26.71 22.81 -20.25
N GLY A 49 -26.14 23.33 -19.15
CA GLY A 49 -26.40 24.66 -18.61
C GLY A 49 -27.58 24.74 -17.63
N ILE A 50 -28.27 23.63 -17.37
CA ILE A 50 -29.38 23.57 -16.40
C ILE A 50 -28.81 23.72 -14.98
N LYS A 51 -29.35 24.66 -14.20
CA LYS A 51 -29.02 24.80 -12.78
C LYS A 51 -29.65 23.66 -11.99
N LEU A 52 -28.84 22.89 -11.29
CA LEU A 52 -29.26 21.73 -10.51
C LEU A 52 -29.43 22.07 -9.03
N VAL A 53 -28.55 22.92 -8.49
CA VAL A 53 -28.47 23.31 -7.07
C VAL A 53 -28.22 24.82 -6.95
N GLU A 54 -28.92 25.47 -6.01
CA GLU A 54 -28.73 26.90 -5.69
C GLU A 54 -27.58 27.10 -4.71
N LYS A 55 -26.93 28.26 -4.79
CA LYS A 55 -25.98 28.71 -3.76
C LYS A 55 -26.66 28.75 -2.37
N GLY A 56 -25.96 28.24 -1.37
CA GLY A 56 -26.41 28.14 0.03
C GLY A 56 -27.31 26.94 0.31
N MET A 57 -27.67 26.15 -0.70
CA MET A 57 -28.53 24.99 -0.51
C MET A 57 -27.76 23.86 0.19
N ARG A 58 -28.38 23.27 1.22
CA ARG A 58 -27.87 22.07 1.88
C ARG A 58 -28.05 20.86 0.96
N ILE A 59 -27.03 20.03 0.83
CA ILE A 59 -27.07 18.78 0.06
C ILE A 59 -27.82 17.71 0.88
N ASP A 60 -28.73 16.99 0.23
CA ASP A 60 -29.49 15.86 0.77
C ASP A 60 -29.67 14.75 -0.28
N GLY A 61 -30.33 13.64 0.08
CA GLY A 61 -30.57 12.52 -0.84
C GLY A 61 -31.36 12.88 -2.10
N ARG A 62 -32.25 13.88 -2.06
CA ARG A 62 -33.03 14.29 -3.24
C ARG A 62 -32.17 15.07 -4.23
N ILE A 63 -31.32 15.95 -3.71
CA ILE A 63 -30.35 16.69 -4.52
C ILE A 63 -29.33 15.72 -5.12
N TYR A 64 -28.92 14.70 -4.38
CA TYR A 64 -28.05 13.64 -4.90
C TYR A 64 -28.65 12.91 -6.10
N ASP A 65 -29.89 12.42 -6.00
CA ASP A 65 -30.54 11.71 -7.11
C ASP A 65 -30.58 12.58 -8.38
N ARG A 66 -30.75 13.89 -8.20
CA ARG A 66 -30.68 14.87 -9.30
C ARG A 66 -29.27 14.99 -9.85
N LEU A 67 -28.24 15.15 -9.01
CA LEU A 67 -26.85 15.30 -9.46
C LEU A 67 -26.36 14.08 -10.24
N VAL A 68 -26.70 12.86 -9.82
CA VAL A 68 -26.27 11.61 -10.48
C VAL A 68 -26.89 11.43 -11.87
N GLN A 69 -28.06 12.01 -12.11
CA GLN A 69 -28.77 11.91 -13.40
C GLN A 69 -28.21 12.85 -14.47
N HIS A 70 -27.30 13.76 -14.11
CA HIS A 70 -26.76 14.78 -15.01
C HIS A 70 -25.22 14.76 -15.04
N THR A 71 -24.64 14.96 -16.23
CA THR A 71 -23.22 15.32 -16.33
C THR A 71 -23.04 16.74 -15.84
N LEU A 72 -22.16 16.94 -14.84
CA LEU A 72 -21.89 18.26 -14.26
C LEU A 72 -20.85 19.02 -15.09
N ARG A 73 -20.96 20.35 -15.13
CA ARG A 73 -19.99 21.22 -15.82
C ARG A 73 -18.62 21.20 -15.14
N GLU A 74 -18.62 21.20 -13.82
CA GLU A 74 -17.44 21.17 -12.97
C GLU A 74 -17.61 20.06 -11.90
N PRO A 75 -16.52 19.54 -11.33
CA PRO A 75 -16.62 18.54 -10.28
C PRO A 75 -17.44 19.06 -9.09
N VAL A 76 -18.42 18.28 -8.62
CA VAL A 76 -19.37 18.67 -7.55
C VAL A 76 -18.67 19.27 -6.34
N ASP A 77 -17.56 18.68 -5.92
CA ASP A 77 -16.76 19.03 -4.75
C ASP A 77 -16.01 20.36 -4.90
N SER A 78 -15.92 20.89 -6.12
CA SER A 78 -15.49 22.28 -6.36
C SER A 78 -16.52 23.30 -5.92
N HIS A 79 -17.75 22.88 -5.63
CA HIS A 79 -18.84 23.73 -5.17
C HIS A 79 -19.31 23.41 -3.75
N LEU A 80 -18.78 22.36 -3.11
CA LEU A 80 -19.26 21.90 -1.80
C LEU A 80 -18.33 22.35 -0.68
N VAL A 81 -18.93 22.75 0.43
CA VAL A 81 -18.25 22.98 1.71
C VAL A 81 -18.97 22.17 2.78
N ALA A 82 -18.19 21.46 3.59
CA ALA A 82 -18.69 20.75 4.75
C ALA A 82 -18.42 21.55 6.02
N GLU A 83 -19.35 21.48 6.98
CA GLU A 83 -19.14 21.93 8.35
C GLU A 83 -18.02 21.12 9.01
N ASP A 84 -17.17 21.80 9.79
CA ASP A 84 -16.00 21.19 10.45
C ASP A 84 -15.13 20.41 9.44
N ALA A 85 -14.84 21.09 8.34
CA ALA A 85 -13.96 20.60 7.29
C ALA A 85 -12.55 20.36 7.84
N VAL A 86 -11.87 19.35 7.30
CA VAL A 86 -10.48 19.07 7.62
C VAL A 86 -9.59 20.18 7.05
N ASP A 87 -9.11 21.03 7.95
CA ASP A 87 -8.13 22.08 7.70
C ASP A 87 -6.80 21.76 8.42
N HIS A 88 -5.86 22.71 8.42
CA HIS A 88 -4.59 22.57 9.14
C HIS A 88 -4.75 22.35 10.65
N THR A 89 -5.77 22.95 11.26
CA THR A 89 -6.06 22.82 12.69
C THR A 89 -6.45 21.39 13.01
N VAL A 90 -7.36 20.82 12.22
CA VAL A 90 -7.82 19.43 12.35
C VAL A 90 -6.67 18.46 12.08
N LEU A 91 -5.90 18.64 10.99
CA LEU A 91 -4.75 17.78 10.68
C LEU A 91 -3.70 17.79 11.81
N THR A 92 -3.41 18.97 12.37
CA THR A 92 -2.49 19.11 13.49
C THR A 92 -3.00 18.39 14.73
N ALA A 93 -4.28 18.56 15.06
CA ALA A 93 -4.90 17.90 16.21
C ALA A 93 -4.84 16.38 16.08
N VAL A 94 -5.20 15.84 14.91
CA VAL A 94 -5.16 14.40 14.63
C VAL A 94 -3.73 13.87 14.69
N ALA A 95 -2.76 14.54 14.07
CA ALA A 95 -1.36 14.14 14.13
C ALA A 95 -0.86 14.09 15.59
N ARG A 96 -1.19 15.09 16.40
CA ARG A 96 -0.85 15.12 17.84
C ARG A 96 -1.51 13.99 18.63
N GLU A 97 -2.72 13.60 18.29
CA GLU A 97 -3.41 12.46 18.90
C GLU A 97 -2.78 11.12 18.50
N LEU A 98 -2.38 10.97 17.24
CA LEU A 98 -1.81 9.72 16.72
C LEU A 98 -0.40 9.44 17.26
N ILE A 99 0.45 10.46 17.37
CA ILE A 99 1.85 10.33 17.78
C ILE A 99 2.02 9.49 19.06
N PRO A 100 1.39 9.80 20.22
CA PRO A 100 1.58 9.02 21.45
C PRO A 100 0.95 7.63 21.38
N ASN A 101 -0.06 7.45 20.52
CA ASN A 101 -0.85 6.23 20.43
C ASN A 101 -0.32 5.23 19.37
N HIS A 102 0.69 5.61 18.59
CA HIS A 102 1.24 4.77 17.53
C HIS A 102 2.72 4.45 17.74
N ALA A 103 3.08 3.16 17.74
CA ALA A 103 4.43 2.71 18.07
C ALA A 103 5.51 3.29 17.14
N LEU A 104 5.26 3.30 15.82
CA LEU A 104 6.19 3.88 14.85
C LEU A 104 6.35 5.39 15.06
N LEU A 105 5.25 6.13 15.26
CA LEU A 105 5.32 7.58 15.34
C LEU A 105 6.09 8.03 16.58
N LYS A 106 5.95 7.33 17.71
CA LYS A 106 6.78 7.55 18.90
C LYS A 106 8.27 7.40 18.60
N LEU A 107 8.66 6.37 17.85
CA LEU A 107 10.06 6.17 17.46
C LEU A 107 10.56 7.33 16.61
N LEU A 108 9.79 7.77 15.61
CA LEU A 108 10.16 8.91 14.76
C LEU A 108 10.41 10.17 15.59
N VAL A 109 9.49 10.51 16.50
CA VAL A 109 9.62 11.69 17.36
C VAL A 109 10.84 11.56 18.28
N GLN A 110 11.04 10.39 18.88
CA GLN A 110 12.18 10.14 19.77
C GLN A 110 13.52 10.26 19.04
N ASP A 111 13.62 9.70 17.83
CA ASP A 111 14.83 9.69 17.00
C ASP A 111 15.16 11.07 16.41
N MET A 112 14.13 11.88 16.11
CA MET A 112 14.29 13.25 15.62
C MET A 112 14.57 14.27 16.73
N GLY A 113 14.11 14.01 17.95
CA GLY A 113 14.23 14.94 19.07
C GLY A 113 13.65 16.32 18.72
N ALA A 114 14.40 17.39 19.02
CA ALA A 114 13.97 18.76 18.75
C ALA A 114 13.75 19.08 17.26
N GLN A 115 14.36 18.31 16.35
CA GLN A 115 14.16 18.51 14.91
C GLN A 115 12.71 18.21 14.50
N PHE A 116 12.00 17.35 15.24
CA PHE A 116 10.61 17.00 14.94
C PHE A 116 9.67 18.22 14.94
N ASP A 117 10.00 19.28 15.68
CA ASP A 117 9.18 20.51 15.71
C ASP A 117 9.06 21.19 14.34
N GLN A 118 9.98 20.90 13.40
CA GLN A 118 9.93 21.38 12.01
C GLN A 118 8.79 20.74 11.18
N PHE A 119 8.19 19.64 11.65
CA PHE A 119 7.02 19.05 11.01
C PHE A 119 5.83 20.01 11.01
N TRP A 120 5.60 20.75 12.10
CA TRP A 120 4.40 21.61 12.21
C TRP A 120 4.40 22.79 11.22
N PRO A 121 5.49 23.56 11.07
CA PRO A 121 5.60 24.55 10.00
C PRO A 121 5.49 23.95 8.60
N THR A 122 5.98 22.72 8.39
CA THR A 122 5.85 22.01 7.10
C THR A 122 4.38 21.73 6.79
N LEU A 123 3.65 21.15 7.75
CA LEU A 123 2.21 20.85 7.62
C LEU A 123 1.36 22.11 7.40
N ALA A 124 1.71 23.21 8.05
CA ALA A 124 0.99 24.49 7.93
C ALA A 124 1.19 25.18 6.56
N GLN A 125 2.23 24.82 5.81
CA GLN A 125 2.52 25.40 4.49
C GLN A 125 1.86 24.66 3.32
N ILE A 126 1.25 23.51 3.56
CA ILE A 126 0.60 22.72 2.51
C ILE A 126 -0.62 23.48 1.97
N PRO A 127 -0.75 23.71 0.65
CA PRO A 127 -1.97 24.30 0.12
C PRO A 127 -3.18 23.40 0.37
N LEU A 128 -4.22 23.88 1.05
CA LEU A 128 -5.48 23.14 1.26
C LEU A 128 -6.67 23.88 0.61
N PRO A 129 -6.79 23.87 -0.72
CA PRO A 129 -7.93 24.47 -1.40
C PRO A 129 -9.24 23.74 -1.01
N GLY A 130 -10.38 24.42 -1.16
CA GLY A 130 -11.71 23.91 -0.80
C GLY A 130 -12.00 22.46 -1.23
N PRO A 131 -11.73 22.06 -2.49
CA PRO A 131 -11.94 20.68 -2.94
C PRO A 131 -11.10 19.65 -2.18
N ILE A 132 -9.86 20.00 -1.81
CA ILE A 132 -8.97 19.11 -1.06
C ILE A 132 -9.46 18.98 0.38
N MET A 133 -9.79 20.08 1.04
CA MET A 133 -10.38 20.04 2.40
C MET A 133 -11.66 19.20 2.40
N PHE A 134 -12.52 19.34 1.38
CA PHE A 134 -13.72 18.54 1.25
C PHE A 134 -13.41 17.05 1.10
N LYS A 135 -12.45 16.65 0.26
CA LYS A 135 -12.04 15.25 0.10
C LYS A 135 -11.44 14.67 1.38
N LEU A 136 -10.59 15.41 2.08
CA LEU A 136 -10.03 14.99 3.37
C LEU A 136 -11.13 14.83 4.44
N THR A 137 -12.12 15.72 4.45
CA THR A 137 -13.31 15.62 5.30
C THR A 137 -14.10 14.35 4.99
N LEU A 138 -14.32 14.08 3.70
CA LEU A 138 -15.00 12.88 3.24
C LEU A 138 -14.24 11.61 3.64
N MET A 139 -12.91 11.60 3.50
CA MET A 139 -12.06 10.50 3.98
C MET A 139 -12.18 10.32 5.50
N ARG A 140 -12.09 11.39 6.29
CA ARG A 140 -12.18 11.33 7.76
C ARG A 140 -13.47 10.65 8.22
N ASP A 141 -14.61 11.01 7.63
CA ASP A 141 -15.91 10.59 8.15
C ASP A 141 -16.42 9.29 7.51
N GLU A 142 -16.16 9.05 6.22
CA GLU A 142 -16.63 7.84 5.51
C GLU A 142 -15.57 6.74 5.40
N CYS A 143 -14.29 7.08 5.57
CA CYS A 143 -13.14 6.16 5.50
C CYS A 143 -12.10 6.44 6.61
N PRO A 144 -12.48 6.46 7.90
CA PRO A 144 -11.61 6.96 8.97
C PRO A 144 -10.24 6.29 9.04
N GLN A 145 -10.15 4.98 8.78
CA GLN A 145 -8.87 4.27 8.77
C GLN A 145 -7.95 4.76 7.64
N LEU A 146 -8.51 5.09 6.47
CA LEU A 146 -7.76 5.63 5.33
C LEU A 146 -7.23 7.03 5.63
N PHE A 147 -8.05 7.84 6.30
CA PHE A 147 -7.65 9.18 6.75
C PHE A 147 -6.53 9.10 7.79
N THR A 148 -6.66 8.23 8.80
CA THR A 148 -5.61 7.97 9.78
C THR A 148 -4.30 7.53 9.11
N HIS A 149 -4.38 6.56 8.18
CA HIS A 149 -3.23 6.11 7.38
C HIS A 149 -2.57 7.26 6.63
N SER A 150 -3.35 8.15 6.02
CA SER A 150 -2.83 9.32 5.29
C SER A 150 -2.06 10.29 6.21
N VAL A 151 -2.52 10.50 7.45
CA VAL A 151 -1.81 11.34 8.42
C VAL A 151 -0.54 10.65 8.96
N GLN A 152 -0.59 9.33 9.18
CA GLN A 152 0.61 8.57 9.54
C GLN A 152 1.64 8.59 8.40
N MET A 153 1.19 8.43 7.17
CA MET A 153 1.99 8.51 5.94
C MET A 153 2.70 9.86 5.83
N ALA A 154 2.00 10.96 6.10
CA ALA A 154 2.55 12.31 6.11
C ALA A 154 3.73 12.46 7.08
N LEU A 155 3.61 11.91 8.29
CA LEU A 155 4.66 11.91 9.32
C LEU A 155 5.87 11.04 8.91
N VAL A 156 5.62 9.83 8.38
CA VAL A 156 6.67 8.91 7.95
C VAL A 156 7.42 9.45 6.73
N ALA A 157 6.70 10.00 5.75
CA ALA A 157 7.29 10.59 4.55
C ALA A 157 8.14 11.80 4.90
N TRP A 158 7.67 12.68 5.79
CA TRP A 158 8.46 13.82 6.28
C TRP A 158 9.77 13.37 6.93
N PHE A 159 9.71 12.39 7.85
CA PHE A 159 10.91 11.83 8.47
C PHE A 159 11.91 11.31 7.44
N LEU A 160 11.44 10.54 6.46
CA LEU A 160 12.29 10.00 5.40
C LEU A 160 12.87 11.10 4.50
N GLY A 161 12.08 12.13 4.18
CA GLY A 161 12.51 13.29 3.41
C GLY A 161 13.64 14.05 4.10
N VAL A 162 13.45 14.39 5.37
CA VAL A 162 14.47 15.05 6.20
C VAL A 162 15.74 14.20 6.32
N ARG A 163 15.60 12.89 6.60
CA ARG A 163 16.76 11.97 6.69
C ARG A 163 17.52 11.81 5.37
N ASN A 164 16.84 11.98 4.24
CA ASN A 164 17.43 11.95 2.90
C ASN A 164 17.83 13.35 2.38
N GLY A 165 17.81 14.38 3.24
CA GLY A 165 18.32 15.70 2.91
C GLY A 165 17.46 16.51 1.93
N LEU A 166 16.15 16.25 1.86
CA LEU A 166 15.22 17.12 1.13
C LEU A 166 15.18 18.50 1.81
N ASP A 167 15.04 19.56 1.02
CA ASP A 167 14.83 20.91 1.53
C ASP A 167 13.39 21.12 2.04
N ASP A 168 13.12 22.27 2.64
CA ASP A 168 11.80 22.56 3.23
C ASP A 168 10.68 22.57 2.19
N ALA A 169 10.94 23.08 0.98
CA ALA A 169 9.93 23.18 -0.07
C ALA A 169 9.56 21.79 -0.62
N ASP A 170 10.57 20.94 -0.85
CA ASP A 170 10.38 19.55 -1.24
C ASP A 170 9.69 18.74 -0.13
N ASN A 171 9.99 19.01 1.15
CA ASN A 171 9.27 18.38 2.26
C ASN A 171 7.80 18.80 2.29
N VAL A 172 7.45 20.07 2.06
CA VAL A 172 6.04 20.51 1.96
C VAL A 172 5.31 19.74 0.84
N ALA A 173 5.93 19.63 -0.33
CA ALA A 173 5.39 18.89 -1.46
C ALA A 173 5.25 17.39 -1.18
N LEU A 174 6.24 16.78 -0.54
CA LEU A 174 6.23 15.37 -0.15
C LEU A 174 5.14 15.06 0.87
N VAL A 175 4.98 15.91 1.89
CA VAL A 175 3.93 15.74 2.92
C VAL A 175 2.54 15.90 2.31
N ALA A 176 2.38 16.85 1.37
CA ALA A 176 1.14 16.98 0.60
C ALA A 176 0.84 15.71 -0.22
N ALA A 177 1.85 15.17 -0.91
CA ALA A 177 1.70 13.92 -1.67
C ALA A 177 1.32 12.74 -0.76
N ALA A 178 1.93 12.65 0.42
CA ALA A 178 1.64 11.62 1.40
C ALA A 178 0.22 11.73 2.00
N LEU A 179 -0.28 12.95 2.24
CA LEU A 179 -1.67 13.15 2.70
C LEU A 179 -2.70 12.75 1.62
N LEU A 180 -2.34 12.84 0.34
CA LEU A 180 -3.26 12.70 -0.78
C LEU A 180 -3.07 11.42 -1.60
N HIS A 181 -2.09 10.56 -1.26
CA HIS A 181 -1.72 9.38 -2.03
C HIS A 181 -2.93 8.47 -2.36
N ASP A 182 -3.81 8.30 -1.37
CA ASP A 182 -4.97 7.42 -1.45
C ASP A 182 -6.30 8.13 -1.70
N VAL A 183 -6.31 9.43 -2.04
CA VAL A 183 -7.58 10.16 -2.26
C VAL A 183 -8.41 9.56 -3.40
N GLY A 184 -7.76 8.91 -4.38
CA GLY A 184 -8.42 8.21 -5.48
C GLY A 184 -9.28 7.02 -5.04
N VAL A 185 -9.04 6.50 -3.83
CA VAL A 185 -9.78 5.39 -3.25
C VAL A 185 -11.26 5.74 -3.00
N LEU A 186 -11.57 7.02 -2.78
CA LEU A 186 -12.95 7.53 -2.62
C LEU A 186 -13.86 7.23 -3.84
N HIS A 187 -13.26 6.91 -4.98
CA HIS A 187 -13.98 6.62 -6.23
C HIS A 187 -14.21 5.13 -6.48
N LEU A 188 -13.59 4.26 -5.68
CA LEU A 188 -13.69 2.82 -5.81
C LEU A 188 -14.93 2.24 -5.11
N ASP A 189 -15.35 1.04 -5.51
CA ASP A 189 -16.48 0.33 -4.88
C ASP A 189 -16.17 0.01 -3.41
N PRO A 190 -16.94 0.51 -2.42
CA PRO A 190 -16.74 0.22 -1.01
C PRO A 190 -16.49 -1.25 -0.64
N ALA A 191 -16.96 -2.21 -1.44
CA ALA A 191 -16.66 -3.63 -1.27
C ALA A 191 -15.16 -3.95 -1.21
N TRP A 192 -14.27 -3.14 -1.81
CA TRP A 192 -12.82 -3.35 -1.72
C TRP A 192 -12.29 -3.24 -0.27
N ARG A 193 -13.04 -2.58 0.63
CA ARG A 193 -12.68 -2.42 2.05
C ARG A 193 -13.00 -3.65 2.89
N ASP A 194 -13.82 -4.57 2.37
CA ASP A 194 -14.21 -5.76 3.12
C ASP A 194 -13.01 -6.71 3.25
N ARG A 195 -12.38 -6.73 4.44
CA ARG A 195 -11.24 -7.60 4.75
C ARG A 195 -11.58 -9.10 4.67
N GLN A 196 -12.86 -9.48 4.66
CA GLN A 196 -13.30 -10.87 4.49
C GLN A 196 -13.37 -11.26 3.01
N GLN A 197 -13.46 -10.30 2.10
CA GLN A 197 -13.43 -10.54 0.67
C GLN A 197 -12.00 -10.45 0.15
N GLN A 198 -11.45 -11.59 -0.27
CA GLN A 198 -10.21 -11.57 -1.03
C GLN A 198 -10.48 -10.93 -2.39
N ILE A 199 -9.84 -9.80 -2.66
CA ILE A 199 -9.87 -9.17 -3.98
C ILE A 199 -9.00 -10.02 -4.93
N VAL A 200 -9.66 -10.85 -5.73
CA VAL A 200 -8.99 -11.76 -6.68
C VAL A 200 -9.32 -11.34 -8.12
N GLY A 201 -8.39 -11.60 -9.05
CA GLY A 201 -8.65 -11.48 -10.49
C GLY A 201 -8.95 -10.04 -10.93
N ALA A 202 -10.06 -9.86 -11.65
CA ALA A 202 -10.47 -8.59 -12.26
C ALA A 202 -10.70 -7.46 -11.23
N GLN A 203 -11.11 -7.79 -10.00
CA GLN A 203 -11.33 -6.80 -8.95
C GLN A 203 -10.03 -6.08 -8.54
N ARG A 204 -8.87 -6.71 -8.79
CA ARG A 204 -7.55 -6.12 -8.53
C ARG A 204 -7.25 -4.96 -9.49
N LYS A 205 -7.91 -4.88 -10.66
CA LYS A 205 -7.79 -3.73 -11.58
C LYS A 205 -8.29 -2.43 -10.95
N HIS A 206 -9.31 -2.50 -10.08
CA HIS A 206 -9.80 -1.31 -9.37
C HIS A 206 -8.76 -0.77 -8.38
N LEU A 207 -7.99 -1.65 -7.72
CA LEU A 207 -6.88 -1.22 -6.86
C LEU A 207 -5.75 -0.56 -7.66
N VAL A 208 -5.48 -1.01 -8.89
CA VAL A 208 -4.48 -0.36 -9.75
C VAL A 208 -4.93 1.02 -10.23
N ALA A 209 -6.23 1.31 -10.24
CA ALA A 209 -6.77 2.58 -10.70
C ALA A 209 -6.61 3.73 -9.68
N HIS A 210 -6.56 3.47 -8.37
CA HIS A 210 -6.58 4.57 -7.39
C HIS A 210 -5.37 5.51 -7.44
N PRO A 211 -4.12 5.08 -7.71
CA PRO A 211 -3.00 6.01 -7.84
C PRO A 211 -3.18 6.93 -9.06
N ILE A 212 -3.78 6.40 -10.14
CA ILE A 212 -4.10 7.15 -11.35
C ILE A 212 -5.17 8.20 -11.05
N ILE A 213 -6.26 7.78 -10.39
CA ILE A 213 -7.35 8.69 -9.99
C ILE A 213 -6.83 9.76 -9.03
N GLY A 214 -6.05 9.38 -8.02
CA GLY A 214 -5.43 10.30 -7.06
C GLY A 214 -4.54 11.34 -7.75
N MET A 215 -3.67 10.90 -8.65
CA MET A 215 -2.81 11.79 -9.45
C MET A 215 -3.62 12.80 -10.26
N LEU A 216 -4.69 12.36 -10.93
CA LEU A 216 -5.55 13.22 -11.73
C LEU A 216 -6.27 14.26 -10.87
N MET A 217 -6.75 13.87 -9.68
CA MET A 217 -7.38 14.81 -8.74
C MET A 217 -6.41 15.87 -8.25
N VAL A 218 -5.22 15.46 -7.79
CA VAL A 218 -4.19 16.38 -7.30
C VAL A 218 -3.81 17.36 -8.40
N ARG A 219 -3.59 16.86 -9.63
CA ARG A 219 -3.27 17.69 -10.79
C ARG A 219 -4.37 18.69 -11.12
N SER A 220 -5.65 18.28 -11.07
CA SER A 220 -6.77 19.16 -11.41
C SER A 220 -6.95 20.35 -10.47
N THR A 221 -6.36 20.32 -9.27
CA THR A 221 -6.44 21.44 -8.34
C THR A 221 -5.52 22.60 -8.70
N GLU A 222 -4.49 22.36 -9.51
CA GLU A 222 -3.42 23.32 -9.83
C GLU A 222 -2.72 23.95 -8.61
N ALA A 223 -2.97 23.43 -7.40
CA ALA A 223 -2.46 23.96 -6.14
C ALA A 223 -1.07 23.43 -5.79
N TYR A 224 -0.60 22.40 -6.49
CA TYR A 224 0.63 21.68 -6.16
C TYR A 224 1.58 21.59 -7.36
N PRO A 225 2.90 21.52 -7.13
CA PRO A 225 3.86 21.17 -8.17
C PRO A 225 3.54 19.80 -8.80
N ALA A 226 3.90 19.62 -10.07
CA ALA A 226 3.68 18.37 -10.81
C ALA A 226 4.35 17.15 -10.13
N ALA A 227 5.41 17.37 -9.35
CA ALA A 227 6.08 16.35 -8.56
C ALA A 227 5.14 15.68 -7.53
N VAL A 228 4.19 16.42 -6.94
CA VAL A 228 3.22 15.88 -5.96
C VAL A 228 2.32 14.85 -6.63
N ALA A 229 1.72 15.21 -7.77
CA ALA A 229 0.86 14.31 -8.54
C ALA A 229 1.63 13.08 -9.05
N THR A 230 2.90 13.26 -9.45
CA THR A 230 3.79 12.16 -9.87
C THR A 230 4.07 11.20 -8.72
N ALA A 231 4.39 11.72 -7.53
CA ALA A 231 4.65 10.91 -6.36
C ALA A 231 3.39 10.13 -5.91
N VAL A 232 2.21 10.76 -5.99
CA VAL A 232 0.91 10.10 -5.79
C VAL A 232 0.66 8.99 -6.81
N LEU A 233 1.10 9.11 -8.06
CA LEU A 233 1.00 8.01 -9.04
C LEU A 233 1.93 6.84 -8.68
N GLU A 234 3.08 7.14 -8.08
CA GLU A 234 4.21 6.22 -7.92
C GLU A 234 4.26 5.48 -6.58
N HIS A 235 3.41 5.82 -5.60
CA HIS A 235 3.50 5.30 -4.23
C HIS A 235 3.31 3.76 -4.10
N HIS A 236 2.88 3.09 -5.17
CA HIS A 236 2.81 1.62 -5.24
C HIS A 236 3.79 0.99 -6.24
N GLU A 237 4.63 1.80 -6.89
CA GLU A 237 5.73 1.30 -7.71
C GLU A 237 6.77 0.58 -6.84
N ARG A 238 7.64 -0.19 -7.49
CA ARG A 238 8.73 -0.92 -6.84
C ARG A 238 9.98 -0.82 -7.69
N MET A 239 11.14 -0.70 -7.05
CA MET A 239 12.41 -0.51 -7.75
C MET A 239 12.78 -1.66 -8.71
N ASP A 240 12.23 -2.86 -8.48
CA ASP A 240 12.41 -4.03 -9.33
C ASP A 240 11.38 -4.13 -10.47
N GLY A 241 10.51 -3.12 -10.65
CA GLY A 241 9.45 -3.10 -11.66
C GLY A 241 8.23 -3.97 -11.33
N SER A 242 8.17 -4.57 -10.13
CA SER A 242 7.02 -5.42 -9.74
C SER A 242 5.80 -4.63 -9.25
N GLY A 243 5.92 -3.31 -9.13
CA GLY A 243 4.88 -2.40 -8.65
C GLY A 243 3.82 -2.07 -9.70
N TYR A 244 2.98 -1.09 -9.36
CA TYR A 244 1.89 -0.60 -10.20
C TYR A 244 1.69 0.90 -9.92
N PRO A 245 1.02 1.67 -10.80
CA PRO A 245 0.29 1.24 -12.01
C PRO A 245 1.13 1.09 -13.28
N ARG A 246 2.31 1.70 -13.37
CA ARG A 246 3.13 1.69 -14.59
C ARG A 246 4.15 0.55 -14.64
N ALA A 247 4.47 -0.07 -13.50
CA ALA A 247 5.43 -1.16 -13.39
C ALA A 247 6.82 -0.76 -13.91
N ILE A 248 7.28 0.42 -13.48
CA ILE A 248 8.54 1.04 -13.90
C ILE A 248 9.70 0.69 -12.96
N ALA A 249 10.93 0.75 -13.47
CA ALA A 249 12.12 0.42 -12.70
C ALA A 249 12.65 1.63 -11.89
N ALA A 250 13.54 1.36 -10.93
CA ALA A 250 14.12 2.36 -10.01
C ALA A 250 14.50 3.71 -10.64
N ALA A 251 15.15 3.71 -11.80
CA ALA A 251 15.64 4.92 -12.46
C ALA A 251 14.53 5.85 -12.98
N GLU A 252 13.32 5.32 -13.14
CA GLU A 252 12.14 6.05 -13.63
C GLU A 252 11.22 6.53 -12.50
N ILE A 253 11.40 6.02 -11.28
CA ILE A 253 10.62 6.42 -10.11
C ILE A 253 11.23 7.70 -9.54
N SER A 254 10.41 8.74 -9.40
CA SER A 254 10.84 10.03 -8.86
C SER A 254 11.36 9.90 -7.42
N PRO A 255 12.23 10.82 -6.94
CA PRO A 255 12.70 10.81 -5.57
C PRO A 255 11.58 10.80 -4.52
N MET A 256 10.51 11.60 -4.74
CA MET A 256 9.34 11.61 -3.85
C MET A 256 8.53 10.30 -3.94
N GLY A 257 8.39 9.71 -5.14
CA GLY A 257 7.77 8.40 -5.32
C GLY A 257 8.52 7.28 -4.61
N GLN A 258 9.85 7.32 -4.65
CA GLN A 258 10.73 6.41 -3.90
C GLN A 258 10.56 6.54 -2.38
N ILE A 259 10.34 7.75 -1.87
CA ILE A 259 10.04 7.95 -0.45
C ILE A 259 8.64 7.42 -0.10
N LEU A 260 7.62 7.77 -0.88
CA LEU A 260 6.24 7.34 -0.64
C LEU A 260 6.07 5.83 -0.69
N LEU A 261 6.70 5.14 -1.65
CA LEU A 261 6.56 3.68 -1.75
C LEU A 261 7.14 2.94 -0.54
N LEU A 262 8.17 3.50 0.11
CA LEU A 262 8.69 2.95 1.35
C LEU A 262 7.78 3.36 2.52
N ALA A 263 7.40 4.63 2.61
CA ALA A 263 6.50 5.13 3.65
C ALA A 263 5.20 4.31 3.70
N GLU A 264 4.64 3.97 2.54
CA GLU A 264 3.42 3.17 2.38
C GLU A 264 3.56 1.80 3.04
N VAL A 265 4.64 1.08 2.69
CA VAL A 265 4.90 -0.22 3.29
C VAL A 265 5.16 -0.11 4.77
N VAL A 266 5.98 0.83 5.21
CA VAL A 266 6.32 1.02 6.62
C VAL A 266 5.05 1.28 7.45
N THR A 267 4.20 2.21 7.00
CA THR A 267 3.00 2.62 7.72
C THR A 267 1.98 1.47 7.79
N ALA A 268 1.62 0.90 6.64
CA ALA A 268 0.68 -0.22 6.57
C ALA A 268 1.18 -1.45 7.34
N PHE A 269 2.49 -1.65 7.41
CA PHE A 269 3.07 -2.76 8.16
C PHE A 269 2.88 -2.63 9.66
N PHE A 270 3.08 -1.44 10.22
CA PHE A 270 2.88 -1.18 11.65
C PHE A 270 1.42 -1.27 12.07
N ASP A 271 0.49 -0.86 11.20
CA ASP A 271 -0.95 -1.00 11.42
C ASP A 271 -1.40 -2.48 11.39
N LYS A 272 -0.75 -3.30 10.58
CA LYS A 272 -1.11 -4.72 10.41
C LYS A 272 -0.51 -5.63 11.49
N TYR A 273 0.69 -5.31 11.97
CA TYR A 273 1.49 -6.20 12.83
C TYR A 273 1.73 -5.63 14.24
N THR A 274 0.78 -4.85 14.75
CA THR A 274 0.88 -4.15 16.05
C THR A 274 1.26 -5.06 17.22
N HIS A 275 0.92 -6.36 17.18
CA HIS A 275 1.21 -7.34 18.23
C HIS A 275 2.43 -8.25 17.96
N ASP A 276 3.08 -8.15 16.80
CA ASP A 276 4.12 -9.09 16.33
C ASP A 276 5.54 -8.47 16.39
N SER A 277 5.81 -7.58 17.35
CA SER A 277 7.07 -6.79 17.39
C SER A 277 7.38 -6.16 16.01
N PRO A 278 6.52 -5.24 15.54
CA PRO A 278 6.48 -4.81 14.12
C PRO A 278 7.81 -4.24 13.62
N GLY A 279 8.62 -3.64 14.49
CA GLY A 279 9.94 -3.11 14.12
C GLY A 279 10.94 -4.17 13.66
N LEU A 280 11.13 -5.24 14.45
CA LEU A 280 12.05 -6.34 14.12
C LEU A 280 11.61 -7.06 12.85
N HIS A 281 10.29 -7.27 12.73
CA HIS A 281 9.71 -7.88 11.55
C HIS A 281 9.89 -7.00 10.31
N LEU A 282 9.58 -5.71 10.39
CA LEU A 282 9.77 -4.79 9.27
C LEU A 282 11.24 -4.78 8.81
N ALA A 283 12.19 -4.69 9.74
CA ALA A 283 13.62 -4.72 9.39
C ALA A 283 13.99 -5.99 8.60
N THR A 284 13.41 -7.12 8.99
CA THR A 284 13.59 -8.40 8.31
C THR A 284 13.01 -8.38 6.88
N VAL A 285 11.78 -7.88 6.73
CA VAL A 285 11.09 -7.77 5.43
C VAL A 285 11.85 -6.84 4.49
N LEU A 286 12.35 -5.71 4.98
CA LEU A 286 13.13 -4.77 4.18
C LEU A 286 14.46 -5.37 3.70
N ARG A 287 15.15 -6.17 4.53
CA ARG A 287 16.37 -6.88 4.14
C ARG A 287 16.12 -7.92 3.04
N LEU A 288 15.06 -8.73 3.20
CA LEU A 288 14.71 -9.76 2.22
C LEU A 288 14.24 -9.17 0.88
N ASN A 289 13.65 -7.97 0.91
CA ASN A 289 13.11 -7.29 -0.26
C ASN A 289 13.96 -6.07 -0.69
N HIS A 290 15.26 -6.07 -0.44
CA HIS A 290 16.15 -4.92 -0.68
C HIS A 290 16.19 -4.43 -2.14
N ARG A 291 15.76 -5.25 -3.11
CA ARG A 291 15.64 -4.86 -4.53
C ARG A 291 14.36 -4.08 -4.84
N LYS A 292 13.34 -4.15 -3.97
CA LYS A 292 12.04 -3.50 -4.16
C LYS A 292 12.01 -2.07 -3.64
N PHE A 293 12.93 -1.71 -2.76
CA PHE A 293 12.90 -0.48 -1.96
C PHE A 293 14.23 0.27 -2.00
N PRO A 294 14.22 1.61 -1.86
CA PRO A 294 15.45 2.41 -1.88
C PRO A 294 16.37 2.05 -0.72
N PRO A 295 17.62 1.61 -0.98
CA PRO A 295 18.50 1.06 0.05
C PRO A 295 18.86 2.08 1.13
N ASP A 296 19.04 3.35 0.75
CA ASP A 296 19.37 4.42 1.70
C ASP A 296 18.20 4.71 2.65
N LEU A 297 16.98 4.79 2.11
CA LEU A 297 15.77 4.95 2.93
C LEU A 297 15.51 3.74 3.82
N CYS A 298 15.71 2.52 3.32
CA CYS A 298 15.64 1.30 4.13
C CYS A 298 16.64 1.33 5.29
N ARG A 299 17.84 1.88 5.08
CA ARG A 299 18.86 2.01 6.14
C ARG A 299 18.38 2.91 7.27
N HIS A 300 17.78 4.05 6.96
CA HIS A 300 17.18 4.94 7.97
C HIS A 300 16.08 4.24 8.75
N MET A 301 15.18 3.53 8.06
CA MET A 301 14.09 2.80 8.73
C MET A 301 14.59 1.64 9.59
N ILE A 302 15.55 0.85 9.10
CA ILE A 302 16.13 -0.27 9.86
C ILE A 302 16.85 0.27 11.11
N ALA A 303 17.60 1.36 10.99
CA ALA A 303 18.27 1.99 12.12
C ALA A 303 17.27 2.49 13.16
N LEU A 304 16.16 3.09 12.73
CA LEU A 304 15.07 3.55 13.60
C LEU A 304 14.42 2.40 14.36
N VAL A 305 13.94 1.38 13.65
CA VAL A 305 13.12 0.33 14.27
C VAL A 305 13.93 -0.63 15.14
N ARG A 306 15.26 -0.69 14.96
CA ARG A 306 16.16 -1.42 15.87
C ARG A 306 16.26 -0.80 17.26
N GLN A 307 15.87 0.46 17.42
CA GLN A 307 15.81 1.11 18.73
C GLN A 307 14.63 0.58 19.57
N ALA A 308 13.64 -0.03 18.93
CA ALA A 308 12.50 -0.61 19.61
C ALA A 308 12.86 -1.98 20.20
N LEU A 309 12.97 -2.03 21.53
CA LEU A 309 13.14 -3.30 22.23
C LEU A 309 11.83 -4.09 22.20
N PRO A 310 11.85 -5.38 21.83
CA PRO A 310 10.69 -6.24 21.96
C PRO A 310 10.32 -6.40 23.44
N PRO A 311 9.03 -6.60 23.77
CA PRO A 311 8.61 -6.94 25.13
C PRO A 311 9.34 -8.19 25.65
N GLU A 312 9.52 -8.26 26.96
CA GLU A 312 10.14 -9.42 27.60
C GLU A 312 9.40 -10.72 27.24
N GLY A 313 10.13 -11.77 26.86
CA GLY A 313 9.56 -13.05 26.43
C GLY A 313 8.93 -13.06 25.02
N ALA A 314 8.71 -11.92 24.36
CA ALA A 314 8.09 -11.87 23.04
C ALA A 314 8.93 -12.58 21.97
N LEU A 315 10.27 -12.43 22.02
CA LEU A 315 11.18 -13.05 21.06
C LEU A 315 11.09 -14.58 21.05
N ALA A 316 10.95 -15.21 22.23
CA ALA A 316 10.80 -16.66 22.33
C ALA A 316 9.50 -17.14 21.67
N LEU A 317 8.39 -16.43 21.89
CA LEU A 317 7.09 -16.73 21.26
C LEU A 317 7.15 -16.56 19.74
N LEU A 318 7.79 -15.49 19.26
CA LEU A 318 7.95 -15.21 17.83
C LEU A 318 8.84 -16.25 17.16
N GLY A 319 9.92 -16.67 17.83
CA GLY A 319 10.87 -17.68 17.36
C GLY A 319 10.34 -19.12 17.40
N ALA A 320 9.25 -19.41 18.12
CA ALA A 320 8.73 -20.77 18.29
C ALA A 320 8.40 -21.49 16.98
N LYS A 321 8.03 -20.74 15.91
CA LYS A 321 7.71 -21.29 14.58
C LYS A 321 8.89 -21.27 13.59
N ALA A 322 10.08 -20.84 14.00
CA ALA A 322 11.25 -20.75 13.11
C ALA A 322 11.56 -22.08 12.42
N SER A 323 11.64 -23.16 13.20
CA SER A 323 11.91 -24.51 12.68
C SER A 323 10.87 -24.95 11.64
N HIS A 324 9.58 -24.73 11.92
CA HIS A 324 8.51 -25.04 10.98
C HIS A 324 8.67 -24.32 9.64
N TYR A 325 8.89 -23.00 9.65
CA TYR A 325 9.01 -22.23 8.40
C TYR A 325 10.28 -22.58 7.63
N VAL A 326 11.41 -22.71 8.32
CA VAL A 326 12.71 -23.04 7.71
C VAL A 326 12.66 -24.42 7.06
N GLN A 327 12.06 -25.42 7.72
CA GLN A 327 11.84 -26.74 7.14
C GLN A 327 10.88 -26.70 5.95
N ALA A 328 9.77 -25.95 6.04
CA ALA A 328 8.82 -25.83 4.94
C ALA A 328 9.48 -25.24 3.69
N ILE A 329 10.33 -24.22 3.82
CA ILE A 329 11.07 -23.65 2.70
C ILE A 329 12.03 -24.67 2.11
N SER A 330 12.83 -25.34 2.95
CA SER A 330 13.79 -26.35 2.49
C SER A 330 13.09 -27.46 1.68
N VAL A 331 11.97 -27.98 2.18
CA VAL A 331 11.16 -28.98 1.47
C VAL A 331 10.58 -28.43 0.17
N ALA A 332 10.14 -27.16 0.13
CA ALA A 332 9.60 -26.55 -1.08
C ALA A 332 10.65 -26.49 -2.21
N PHE A 333 11.87 -26.07 -1.87
CA PHE A 333 12.99 -25.99 -2.81
C PHE A 333 13.47 -27.39 -3.24
N ALA A 334 13.63 -28.34 -2.31
CA ALA A 334 14.04 -29.70 -2.64
C ALA A 334 13.03 -30.42 -3.57
N ARG A 335 11.72 -30.26 -3.31
CA ARG A 335 10.67 -30.81 -4.19
C ARG A 335 10.71 -30.17 -5.58
N TRP A 336 10.97 -28.87 -5.64
CA TRP A 336 11.10 -28.18 -6.92
C TRP A 336 12.31 -28.67 -7.70
N GLU A 337 13.47 -28.82 -7.05
CA GLU A 337 14.69 -29.31 -7.68
C GLU A 337 14.51 -30.72 -8.27
N GLN A 338 13.87 -31.62 -7.53
CA GLN A 338 13.52 -32.96 -8.01
C GLN A 338 12.65 -32.90 -9.28
N LEU A 339 11.71 -31.96 -9.33
CA LEU A 339 10.82 -31.75 -10.47
C LEU A 339 11.55 -31.14 -11.67
N SER A 340 12.37 -30.11 -11.45
CA SER A 340 13.13 -29.44 -12.51
C SER A 340 14.18 -30.33 -13.15
N ASN A 341 14.74 -31.29 -12.39
CA ASN A 341 15.71 -32.25 -12.92
C ASN A 341 15.05 -33.37 -13.75
N ALA A 342 13.75 -33.63 -13.54
CA ALA A 342 13.02 -34.70 -14.22
C ALA A 342 12.30 -34.25 -15.51
N LEU A 343 12.21 -32.95 -15.77
CA LEU A 343 11.39 -32.38 -16.83
C LEU A 343 12.17 -31.33 -17.64
N GLU A 344 11.89 -31.27 -18.94
CA GLU A 344 12.41 -30.20 -19.79
C GLU A 344 11.69 -28.88 -19.50
N ILE A 345 12.45 -27.84 -19.15
CA ILE A 345 11.91 -26.51 -18.87
C ILE A 345 11.90 -25.70 -20.17
N VAL A 346 10.73 -25.64 -20.80
CA VAL A 346 10.51 -24.85 -22.03
C VAL A 346 10.36 -23.36 -21.68
N PRO A 347 11.09 -22.43 -22.34
CA PRO A 347 10.93 -21.00 -22.14
C PRO A 347 9.48 -20.54 -22.32
N GLY A 348 9.01 -19.66 -21.44
CA GLY A 348 7.63 -19.16 -21.46
C GLY A 348 6.56 -20.11 -20.88
N SER A 349 6.94 -21.32 -20.46
CA SER A 349 6.04 -22.24 -19.76
C SER A 349 5.84 -21.87 -18.29
N ALA A 350 4.83 -22.49 -17.65
CA ALA A 350 4.61 -22.41 -16.21
C ALA A 350 5.85 -22.84 -15.40
N LEU A 351 6.56 -23.87 -15.86
CA LEU A 351 7.79 -24.36 -15.23
C LEU A 351 8.91 -23.32 -15.29
N ALA A 352 9.12 -22.70 -16.45
CA ALA A 352 10.13 -21.65 -16.62
C ALA A 352 9.83 -20.43 -15.74
N PHE A 353 8.55 -20.04 -15.64
CA PHE A 353 8.12 -18.94 -14.77
C PHE A 353 8.42 -19.21 -13.29
N ILE A 354 8.12 -20.41 -12.79
CA ILE A 354 8.42 -20.77 -11.40
C ILE A 354 9.93 -20.88 -11.18
N GLN A 355 10.68 -21.50 -12.09
CA GLN A 355 12.13 -21.62 -12.02
C GLN A 355 12.80 -20.25 -11.83
N GLU A 356 12.46 -19.28 -12.68
CA GLU A 356 13.02 -17.92 -12.63
C GLU A 356 12.70 -17.24 -11.28
N ARG A 357 11.46 -17.38 -10.79
CA ARG A 357 11.02 -16.76 -9.53
C ARG A 357 11.65 -17.43 -8.31
N LEU A 358 11.82 -18.75 -8.32
CA LEU A 358 12.51 -19.49 -7.26
C LEU A 358 14.00 -19.17 -7.20
N GLN A 359 14.67 -19.04 -8.35
CA GLN A 359 16.06 -18.59 -8.39
C GLN A 359 16.21 -17.18 -7.79
N GLY A 360 15.30 -16.26 -8.14
CA GLY A 360 15.26 -14.92 -7.54
C GLY A 360 15.05 -14.96 -6.02
N LEU A 361 14.10 -15.77 -5.54
CA LEU A 361 13.84 -15.92 -4.11
C LEU A 361 15.02 -16.57 -3.37
N SER A 362 15.63 -17.61 -3.94
CA SER A 362 16.81 -18.28 -3.38
C SER A 362 17.97 -17.30 -3.21
N LYS A 363 18.22 -16.46 -4.22
CA LYS A 363 19.24 -15.40 -4.14
C LYS A 363 18.92 -14.40 -3.01
N ASN A 364 17.69 -13.89 -2.94
CA ASN A 364 17.29 -12.96 -1.88
C ASN A 364 17.40 -13.58 -0.48
N LEU A 365 17.03 -14.85 -0.33
CA LEU A 365 17.16 -15.61 0.91
C LEU A 365 18.63 -15.74 1.33
N SER A 366 19.49 -16.11 0.37
CA SER A 366 20.93 -16.26 0.60
C SER A 366 21.57 -14.94 1.04
N GLU A 367 21.21 -13.83 0.38
CA GLU A 367 21.65 -12.47 0.74
C GLU A 367 21.09 -12.01 2.10
N ALA A 368 19.92 -12.52 2.51
CA ALA A 368 19.35 -12.31 3.83
C ALA A 368 19.97 -13.21 4.92
N GLY A 369 20.83 -14.18 4.55
CA GLY A 369 21.51 -15.09 5.47
C GLY A 369 20.83 -16.44 5.69
N ILE A 370 19.84 -16.80 4.87
CA ILE A 370 19.19 -18.12 4.90
C ILE A 370 19.42 -18.82 3.56
N HIS A 371 20.15 -19.94 3.58
CA HIS A 371 20.21 -20.82 2.42
C HIS A 371 19.23 -21.99 2.60
N PRO A 372 18.30 -22.27 1.67
CA PRO A 372 17.33 -23.37 1.79
C PRO A 372 17.96 -24.74 2.04
N GLU A 373 19.18 -24.97 1.55
CA GLU A 373 19.93 -26.23 1.72
C GLU A 373 20.65 -26.32 3.07
N CYS A 374 20.95 -25.19 3.73
CA CYS A 374 21.65 -25.15 5.02
C CYS A 374 20.71 -24.85 6.19
N ALA A 375 19.40 -24.95 5.94
CA ALA A 375 18.31 -24.64 6.86
C ALA A 375 18.42 -25.33 8.23
N SER A 376 18.83 -26.61 8.27
CA SER A 376 18.99 -27.38 9.51
C SER A 376 20.16 -26.91 10.36
N GLN A 377 21.32 -26.68 9.74
CA GLN A 377 22.54 -26.20 10.42
C GLN A 377 22.31 -24.81 11.03
N LEU A 378 21.57 -23.95 10.32
CA LEU A 378 21.20 -22.63 10.82
C LEU A 378 20.36 -22.70 12.11
N LEU A 379 19.42 -23.65 12.21
CA LEU A 379 18.57 -23.81 13.39
C LEU A 379 19.38 -24.25 14.63
N GLU A 380 20.41 -25.08 14.44
CA GLU A 380 21.34 -25.49 15.51
C GLU A 380 22.18 -24.29 15.97
N LEU A 381 22.71 -23.49 15.05
CA LEU A 381 23.53 -22.32 15.38
C LEU A 381 22.81 -21.24 16.18
N VAL A 382 21.48 -21.14 16.04
CA VAL A 382 20.66 -20.13 16.74
C VAL A 382 19.88 -20.71 17.91
N GLU A 383 20.19 -21.93 18.36
CA GLU A 383 19.38 -22.62 19.37
C GLU A 383 19.20 -21.79 20.67
N ASP A 384 20.26 -21.13 21.11
CA ASP A 384 20.23 -20.31 22.34
C ASP A 384 20.01 -18.81 22.08
N ASP A 385 19.77 -18.40 20.82
CA ASP A 385 19.53 -17.00 20.45
C ASP A 385 18.06 -16.75 20.09
N ALA A 386 17.30 -16.25 21.06
CA ALA A 386 15.88 -15.93 20.89
C ALA A 386 15.62 -14.87 19.82
N GLN A 387 16.53 -13.91 19.64
CA GLN A 387 16.37 -12.86 18.62
C GLN A 387 16.59 -13.45 17.22
N ALA A 388 17.68 -14.20 17.04
CA ALA A 388 17.96 -14.86 15.76
C ALA A 388 16.85 -15.85 15.38
N LYS A 389 16.30 -16.61 16.34
CA LYS A 389 15.12 -17.46 16.11
C LYS A 389 13.90 -16.66 15.66
N ALA A 390 13.62 -15.51 16.27
CA ALA A 390 12.52 -14.64 15.84
C ALA A 390 12.73 -14.10 14.42
N GLU A 391 13.96 -13.66 14.09
CA GLU A 391 14.31 -13.22 12.73
C GLU A 391 14.15 -14.34 11.70
N LEU A 392 14.61 -15.56 11.99
CA LEU A 392 14.41 -16.73 11.12
C LEU A 392 12.93 -17.06 10.94
N SER A 393 12.12 -16.93 12.00
CA SER A 393 10.67 -17.11 11.92
C SER A 393 10.02 -16.08 10.99
N PHE A 394 10.43 -14.81 11.05
CA PHE A 394 9.93 -13.76 10.16
C PHE A 394 10.38 -13.95 8.72
N LEU A 395 11.66 -14.23 8.47
CA LEU A 395 12.18 -14.52 7.13
C LEU A 395 11.47 -15.72 6.54
N GLY A 396 11.32 -16.79 7.33
CA GLY A 396 10.65 -18.00 6.91
C GLY A 396 9.19 -17.76 6.55
N ARG A 397 8.48 -16.98 7.38
CA ARG A 397 7.08 -16.59 7.14
C ARG A 397 6.92 -15.77 5.86
N GLU A 398 7.80 -14.79 5.64
CA GLU A 398 7.76 -13.94 4.45
C GLU A 398 8.11 -14.72 3.18
N ALA A 399 9.14 -15.58 3.22
CA ALA A 399 9.51 -16.40 2.08
C ALA A 399 8.44 -17.42 1.71
N LEU A 400 7.78 -18.06 2.69
CA LEU A 400 6.64 -18.94 2.42
C LEU A 400 5.47 -18.17 1.77
N TRP A 401 5.21 -16.93 2.20
CA TRP A 401 4.22 -16.07 1.56
C TRP A 401 4.60 -15.70 0.12
N GLN A 402 5.89 -15.46 -0.16
CA GLN A 402 6.36 -15.20 -1.53
C GLN A 402 6.24 -16.44 -2.42
N LEU A 403 6.57 -17.64 -1.91
CA LEU A 403 6.33 -18.90 -2.61
C LEU A 403 4.84 -19.06 -2.96
N GLN A 404 3.94 -18.76 -2.02
CA GLN A 404 2.49 -18.83 -2.27
C GLN A 404 2.06 -17.83 -3.34
N THR A 405 2.63 -16.63 -3.33
CA THR A 405 2.38 -15.61 -4.37
C THR A 405 2.85 -16.09 -5.74
N ILE A 406 3.98 -16.78 -5.82
CA ILE A 406 4.47 -17.41 -7.06
C ILE A 406 3.46 -18.46 -7.55
N VAL A 407 2.96 -19.33 -6.67
CA VAL A 407 1.93 -20.33 -7.00
C VAL A 407 0.66 -19.66 -7.53
N HIS A 408 0.12 -18.67 -6.82
CA HIS A 408 -1.08 -17.96 -7.27
C HIS A 408 -0.89 -17.26 -8.62
N CYS A 409 0.27 -16.64 -8.86
CA CYS A 409 0.59 -16.04 -10.14
C CYS A 409 0.68 -17.08 -11.26
N CYS A 410 1.27 -18.25 -10.99
CA CYS A 410 1.35 -19.36 -11.93
C CYS A 410 -0.04 -19.88 -12.29
N LEU A 411 -0.84 -20.29 -11.32
CA LEU A 411 -2.17 -20.86 -11.54
C LEU A 411 -3.14 -19.87 -12.21
N ARG A 412 -2.93 -18.56 -12.03
CA ARG A 412 -3.68 -17.52 -12.74
C ARG A 412 -3.32 -17.45 -14.23
N ARG A 413 -2.05 -17.64 -14.57
CA ARG A 413 -1.55 -17.55 -15.96
C ARG A 413 -1.75 -18.85 -16.74
N TRP A 414 -1.67 -19.99 -16.05
CA TRP A 414 -1.81 -21.33 -16.62
C TRP A 414 -2.82 -22.14 -15.80
N PRO A 415 -4.13 -21.81 -15.87
CA PRO A 415 -5.17 -22.53 -15.11
C PRO A 415 -5.26 -24.02 -15.47
N GLU A 416 -4.87 -24.41 -16.68
CA GLU A 416 -4.82 -25.79 -17.18
C GLU A 416 -3.90 -26.70 -16.37
N VAL A 417 -2.91 -26.17 -15.64
CA VAL A 417 -2.05 -26.94 -14.73
C VAL A 417 -2.90 -27.74 -13.73
N THR A 418 -3.99 -27.15 -13.25
CA THR A 418 -4.92 -27.79 -12.30
C THR A 418 -5.67 -28.99 -12.89
N GLN A 419 -5.76 -29.08 -14.23
CA GLN A 419 -6.43 -30.18 -14.92
C GLN A 419 -5.55 -31.43 -15.02
N ARG A 420 -4.26 -31.34 -14.65
CA ARG A 420 -3.39 -32.52 -14.45
C ARG A 420 -3.29 -33.42 -15.70
N GLN A 421 -3.37 -32.83 -16.90
CA GLN A 421 -3.46 -33.55 -18.16
C GLN A 421 -2.12 -34.18 -18.55
N GLN A 422 -1.03 -33.41 -18.49
CA GLN A 422 0.31 -33.91 -18.75
C GLN A 422 1.04 -34.34 -17.46
N PRO A 423 2.06 -35.20 -17.54
CA PRO A 423 2.90 -35.53 -16.39
C PRO A 423 3.49 -34.29 -15.71
N ALA A 424 3.97 -33.31 -16.49
CA ALA A 424 4.47 -32.05 -15.96
C ALA A 424 3.41 -31.27 -15.15
N ASP A 425 2.18 -31.20 -15.67
CA ASP A 425 1.06 -30.54 -14.99
C ASP A 425 0.72 -31.23 -13.66
N ARG A 426 0.76 -32.57 -13.62
CA ARG A 426 0.53 -33.34 -12.39
C ARG A 426 1.54 -32.99 -11.31
N PHE A 427 2.82 -33.06 -11.63
CA PHE A 427 3.89 -32.75 -10.68
C PHE A 427 3.84 -31.30 -10.22
N LEU A 428 3.58 -30.37 -11.16
CA LEU A 428 3.48 -28.96 -10.83
C LEU A 428 2.27 -28.66 -9.95
N ALA A 429 1.10 -29.24 -10.27
CA ALA A 429 -0.10 -29.12 -9.44
C ALA A 429 0.12 -29.68 -8.03
N ASP A 430 0.78 -30.83 -7.90
CA ASP A 430 1.10 -31.43 -6.59
C ASP A 430 2.05 -30.55 -5.76
N TRP A 431 3.04 -29.92 -6.39
CA TRP A 431 3.92 -28.95 -5.73
C TRP A 431 3.14 -27.71 -5.27
N CYS A 432 2.27 -27.16 -6.13
CA CYS A 432 1.39 -26.04 -5.79
C CYS A 432 0.44 -26.37 -4.63
N ASP A 433 -0.25 -27.51 -4.70
CA ASP A 433 -1.21 -27.95 -3.68
C ASP A 433 -0.54 -28.15 -2.33
N TRP A 434 0.64 -28.77 -2.31
CA TRP A 434 1.41 -28.95 -1.08
C TRP A 434 1.81 -27.62 -0.44
N LEU A 435 2.26 -26.66 -1.26
CA LEU A 435 2.68 -25.34 -0.77
C LEU A 435 1.48 -24.55 -0.22
N LEU A 436 0.34 -24.60 -0.89
CA LEU A 436 -0.90 -23.97 -0.43
C LEU A 436 -1.42 -24.62 0.87
N ALA A 437 -1.22 -25.93 1.06
CA ALA A 437 -1.58 -26.62 2.30
C ALA A 437 -0.80 -26.14 3.52
N GLN A 438 0.43 -25.61 3.35
CA GLN A 438 1.21 -25.00 4.44
C GLN A 438 0.50 -23.77 5.06
N GLN A 439 -0.54 -23.23 4.39
CA GLN A 439 -1.34 -22.11 4.87
C GLN A 439 -2.39 -22.51 5.93
N GLN A 440 -2.84 -23.78 5.98
CA GLN A 440 -3.98 -24.17 6.84
C GLN A 440 -3.71 -24.03 8.35
N HIS A 441 -2.45 -23.86 8.78
CA HIS A 441 -2.10 -23.46 10.14
C HIS A 441 -2.40 -21.99 10.47
N ARG A 442 -2.78 -21.13 9.50
CA ARG A 442 -3.20 -19.73 9.77
C ARG A 442 -4.63 -19.58 10.29
N ARG A 443 -5.56 -20.49 9.96
CA ARG A 443 -7.00 -20.29 10.19
C ARG A 443 -7.52 -20.84 11.51
N LYS A 444 -6.79 -21.76 12.16
CA LYS A 444 -7.20 -22.35 13.44
C LYS A 444 -6.78 -21.53 14.67
N GLU A 445 -6.04 -20.44 14.48
CA GLU A 445 -5.38 -19.70 15.56
C GLU A 445 -5.69 -18.18 15.54
N ARG A 446 -6.74 -17.75 14.84
CA ARG A 446 -7.29 -16.39 14.93
C ARG A 446 -8.63 -16.41 15.63
#